data_AF-F9HHN5-F1
#
_entry.id   AF-F9HHN5-F1
#
_cell.length_a   1.000
_cell.length_b   1.000
_cell.length_c   1.000
_cell.angle_alpha   90.00
_cell.angle_beta   90.00
_cell.angle_gamma   90.00
#
_symmetry.space_group_name_H-M   'P 1'
#
loop_
_entity.id
_entity.type
_entity.pdbx_description
1 polymer ?
#
loop_
_entity_poly.entity_id
_entity_poly.type
_entity_poly.pdbx_seq_one_letter_code
_entity_poly.pdbx_strand_id
1 'polypeptide(L)'
;MKAKAIESYLVEHIDKLDYVIDDVVSKIPDNYFYQPEINLGVLFQKRQQLITLRSKMYSFAYHNDKNVKVVYNKSLSEYNDMLSELVSEKRSSWKKSLMASSDEEKVAFLSLMIYKYNLLKRLRVYR
;
A
#
# COMPACT_ATOMS: atom_id res chain seq x y z
N MET A 1 6.66 25.86 6.39
CA MET A 1 7.02 25.20 7.67
C MET A 1 7.16 23.69 7.55
N LYS A 2 6.19 22.96 6.96
CA LYS A 2 6.26 21.49 6.84
C LYS A 2 7.36 20.97 5.90
N ALA A 3 7.54 21.57 4.72
CA ALA A 3 8.62 21.19 3.78
C ALA A 3 10.01 21.38 4.40
N LYS A 4 10.26 22.55 4.98
CA LYS A 4 11.51 22.85 5.72
C LYS A 4 11.82 21.84 6.82
N ALA A 5 10.81 21.37 7.56
CA ALA A 5 11.00 20.35 8.59
C ALA A 5 11.36 18.96 8.01
N ILE A 6 10.84 18.62 6.82
CA ILE A 6 11.21 17.39 6.12
C ILE A 6 12.65 17.50 5.60
N GLU A 7 13.01 18.64 5.01
CA GLU A 7 14.39 18.91 4.55
C GLU A 7 15.37 18.82 5.72
N SER A 8 15.08 19.48 6.86
CA SER A 8 15.92 19.37 8.06
C SER A 8 16.09 17.93 8.53
N TYR A 9 14.99 17.17 8.58
CA TYR A 9 15.04 15.74 8.94
C TYR A 9 15.89 14.92 7.97
N LEU A 10 15.80 15.16 6.66
CA LEU A 10 16.58 14.41 5.67
C LEU A 10 18.05 14.78 5.70
N VAL A 11 18.39 16.05 5.93
CA VAL A 11 19.77 16.52 6.10
C VAL A 11 20.39 15.91 7.35
N GLU A 12 19.66 15.88 8.47
CA GLU A 12 20.11 15.24 9.71
C GLU A 12 20.42 13.74 9.56
N HIS A 13 19.82 13.07 8.57
CA HIS A 13 19.93 11.64 8.35
C HIS A 13 20.51 11.28 6.98
N ILE A 14 21.28 12.20 6.38
CA ILE A 14 21.79 12.01 5.01
C ILE A 14 22.73 10.80 4.88
N ASP A 15 23.50 10.51 5.92
CA ASP A 15 24.38 9.33 5.96
C ASP A 15 23.61 8.01 6.17
N LYS A 16 22.30 8.10 6.45
CA LYS A 16 21.43 6.96 6.80
C LYS A 16 20.18 6.91 5.91
N LEU A 17 20.25 7.46 4.69
CA LEU A 17 19.12 7.53 3.77
C LEU A 17 18.48 6.16 3.51
N ASP A 18 19.28 5.10 3.40
CA ASP A 18 18.76 3.73 3.18
C ASP A 18 17.84 3.28 4.33
N TYR A 19 18.19 3.59 5.58
CA TYR A 19 17.32 3.31 6.73
C TYR A 19 16.04 4.17 6.72
N VAL A 20 16.15 5.41 6.27
CA VAL A 20 14.99 6.30 6.11
C VAL A 20 14.07 5.77 4.99
N ILE A 21 14.62 5.25 3.89
CA ILE A 21 13.86 4.59 2.81
C ILE A 21 13.07 3.42 3.36
N ASP A 22 13.71 2.53 4.14
CA ASP A 22 13.01 1.40 4.75
C ASP A 22 11.84 1.82 5.63
N ASP A 23 12.03 2.87 6.41
CA ASP A 23 11.00 3.38 7.31
C ASP A 23 9.86 4.09 6.57
N VAL A 24 10.17 4.81 5.50
CA VAL A 24 9.17 5.48 4.66
C VAL A 24 8.39 4.45 3.87
N VAL A 25 9.06 3.54 3.16
CA VAL A 25 8.42 2.54 2.29
C VAL A 25 7.48 1.61 3.08
N SER A 26 7.88 1.22 4.30
CA SER A 26 7.03 0.40 5.18
C SER A 26 5.79 1.14 5.70
N LYS A 27 5.83 2.48 5.78
CA LYS A 27 4.73 3.31 6.27
C LYS A 27 3.81 3.85 5.16
N ILE A 28 4.17 3.65 3.90
CA ILE A 28 3.29 3.98 2.78
C ILE A 28 2.10 3.01 2.78
N PRO A 29 0.85 3.53 2.69
CA PRO A 29 -0.34 2.69 2.67
C PRO A 29 -0.35 1.70 1.50
N ASP A 30 -0.86 0.50 1.74
CA ASP A 30 -0.95 -0.59 0.75
C ASP A 30 -1.69 -0.16 -0.53
N ASN A 31 -2.68 0.74 -0.40
CA ASN A 31 -3.45 1.25 -1.53
C ASN A 31 -2.66 1.98 -2.60
N TYR A 32 -1.49 2.48 -2.24
CA TYR A 32 -0.58 3.09 -3.20
C TYR A 32 -0.02 2.03 -4.16
N PHE A 33 0.22 0.82 -3.69
CA PHE A 33 0.90 -0.22 -4.45
C PHE A 33 -0.05 -0.96 -5.39
N TYR A 34 -1.32 -1.14 -5.04
CA TYR A 34 -2.28 -1.82 -5.92
C TYR A 34 -3.10 -0.88 -6.83
N GLN A 35 -2.75 0.40 -6.92
CA GLN A 35 -3.33 1.31 -7.93
C GLN A 35 -2.41 1.41 -9.16
N PRO A 36 -2.96 1.38 -10.39
CA PRO A 36 -4.38 1.30 -10.75
C PRO A 36 -4.96 -0.13 -10.87
N GLU A 37 -4.17 -1.18 -10.64
CA GLU A 37 -4.51 -2.57 -10.94
C GLU A 37 -5.77 -3.07 -10.25
N ILE A 38 -6.11 -2.51 -9.08
CA ILE A 38 -7.37 -2.79 -8.40
C ILE A 38 -8.62 -2.53 -9.27
N ASN A 39 -8.50 -1.68 -10.29
CA ASN A 39 -9.57 -1.33 -11.22
C ASN A 39 -9.45 -2.03 -12.57
N LEU A 40 -8.49 -2.94 -12.74
CA LEU A 40 -8.19 -3.60 -14.01
C LEU A 40 -8.17 -5.13 -13.84
N GLY A 41 -8.30 -5.84 -14.97
CA GLY A 41 -8.07 -7.28 -15.07
C GLY A 41 -8.78 -8.13 -14.00
N VAL A 42 -8.03 -9.07 -13.43
CA VAL A 42 -8.54 -10.09 -12.51
C VAL A 42 -9.05 -9.49 -11.19
N LEU A 43 -8.36 -8.49 -10.64
CA LEU A 43 -8.76 -7.82 -9.39
C LEU A 43 -10.10 -7.10 -9.56
N PHE A 44 -10.31 -6.43 -10.68
CA PHE A 44 -11.61 -5.81 -10.97
C PHE A 44 -12.73 -6.85 -11.05
N GLN A 45 -12.50 -7.95 -11.78
CA GLN A 45 -13.48 -9.02 -11.93
C GLN A 45 -13.85 -9.67 -10.59
N LYS A 46 -12.85 -9.99 -9.75
CA LYS A 46 -13.06 -10.54 -8.39
C LYS A 46 -13.85 -9.56 -7.51
N ARG A 47 -13.57 -8.26 -7.60
CA ARG A 47 -14.35 -7.24 -6.87
C ARG A 47 -15.82 -7.20 -7.32
N GLN A 48 -16.10 -7.31 -8.61
CA GLN A 48 -17.49 -7.38 -9.13
C GLN A 48 -18.20 -8.66 -8.67
N GLN A 49 -17.50 -9.79 -8.64
CA GLN A 49 -18.03 -11.04 -8.09
C GLN A 49 -18.38 -10.90 -6.60
N LEU A 50 -17.50 -10.28 -5.80
CA LEU A 50 -17.77 -10.01 -4.39
C LEU A 50 -18.99 -9.09 -4.18
N ILE A 51 -19.15 -8.06 -5.00
CA ILE A 51 -20.33 -7.19 -4.97
C ILE A 51 -21.61 -8.00 -5.25
N THR A 52 -21.56 -8.89 -6.25
CA THR A 52 -22.69 -9.76 -6.62
C THR A 52 -23.01 -10.78 -5.53
N LEU A 53 -22.01 -11.40 -4.91
CA LEU A 53 -22.20 -12.33 -3.80
C LEU A 53 -22.79 -11.60 -2.58
N ARG A 54 -22.29 -10.39 -2.29
CA ARG A 54 -22.82 -9.56 -1.22
C ARG A 54 -24.28 -9.19 -1.46
N SER A 55 -24.66 -8.79 -2.68
CA SER A 55 -26.06 -8.48 -2.99
C SER A 55 -26.96 -9.72 -2.87
N LYS A 56 -26.49 -10.90 -3.29
CA LYS A 56 -27.19 -12.17 -3.07
C LYS A 56 -27.44 -12.45 -1.58
N MET A 57 -26.45 -12.26 -0.72
CA MET A 57 -26.61 -12.47 0.74
C MET A 57 -27.73 -11.62 1.36
N TYR A 58 -27.94 -10.40 0.85
CA TYR A 58 -29.00 -9.51 1.34
C TYR A 58 -30.34 -9.70 0.63
N SER A 59 -30.40 -10.52 -0.40
CA SER A 59 -31.65 -10.80 -1.11
C SER A 59 -32.53 -11.80 -0.34
N PHE A 60 -33.85 -11.59 -0.40
CA PHE A 60 -34.82 -12.43 0.30
C PHE A 60 -34.68 -13.93 -0.05
N ALA A 61 -34.39 -14.24 -1.32
CA ALA A 61 -34.25 -15.61 -1.82
C ALA A 61 -33.06 -16.39 -1.22
N TYR A 62 -32.03 -15.69 -0.73
CA TYR A 62 -30.78 -16.31 -0.25
C TYR A 62 -30.38 -15.86 1.16
N HIS A 63 -31.28 -15.17 1.89
CA HIS A 63 -30.98 -14.55 3.19
C HIS A 63 -30.47 -15.54 4.25
N ASN A 64 -30.93 -16.80 4.20
CA ASN A 64 -30.49 -17.88 5.08
C ASN A 64 -29.56 -18.89 4.40
N ASP A 65 -29.09 -18.60 3.19
CA ASP A 65 -28.19 -19.50 2.46
C ASP A 65 -26.76 -19.39 3.00
N LYS A 66 -26.39 -20.38 3.82
CA LYS A 66 -25.04 -20.49 4.38
C LYS A 66 -23.98 -20.69 3.31
N ASN A 67 -24.31 -21.32 2.17
CA ASN A 67 -23.36 -21.56 1.09
C ASN A 67 -22.93 -20.24 0.45
N VAL A 68 -23.85 -19.31 0.21
CA VAL A 68 -23.51 -17.98 -0.33
C VAL A 68 -22.54 -17.24 0.59
N LYS A 69 -22.75 -17.31 1.91
CA LYS A 69 -21.84 -16.71 2.90
C LYS A 69 -20.46 -17.36 2.90
N VAL A 70 -20.40 -18.69 2.81
CA VAL A 70 -19.12 -19.43 2.73
C VAL A 70 -18.36 -19.05 1.46
N VAL A 71 -19.03 -19.03 0.31
CA VAL A 71 -18.43 -18.65 -0.97
C VAL A 71 -17.94 -17.20 -0.93
N TYR A 72 -18.74 -16.27 -0.39
CA TYR A 72 -18.35 -14.88 -0.20
C TYR A 72 -17.08 -14.75 0.63
N ASN A 73 -17.04 -15.37 1.81
CA ASN A 73 -15.88 -15.30 2.70
C ASN A 73 -14.62 -15.89 2.06
N LYS A 74 -14.75 -17.01 1.35
CA LYS A 74 -13.63 -17.61 0.62
C LYS A 74 -13.12 -16.68 -0.48
N SER A 75 -14.01 -16.15 -1.32
CA SER A 75 -13.64 -15.20 -2.38
C SER A 75 -13.06 -13.89 -1.82
N LEU A 76 -13.51 -13.46 -0.64
CA LEU A 76 -12.99 -12.26 0.02
C LEU A 76 -11.58 -12.49 0.53
N SER A 77 -11.31 -13.66 1.12
CA SER A 77 -9.96 -14.05 1.53
C SER A 77 -9.03 -14.09 0.32
N GLU A 78 -9.40 -14.83 -0.73
CA GLU A 78 -8.61 -14.91 -1.97
C GLU A 78 -8.31 -13.52 -2.55
N TYR A 79 -9.31 -12.62 -2.56
CA TYR A 79 -9.12 -11.26 -3.06
C TYR A 79 -8.13 -10.45 -2.21
N ASN A 80 -8.20 -10.56 -0.88
CA ASN A 80 -7.27 -9.88 0.02
C ASN A 80 -5.86 -10.46 -0.06
N ASP A 81 -5.74 -11.77 -0.26
CA ASP A 81 -4.45 -12.45 -0.43
C ASP A 81 -3.78 -11.94 -1.72
N MET A 82 -4.52 -11.88 -2.83
CA MET A 82 -4.03 -11.30 -4.10
C MET A 82 -3.58 -9.84 -3.95
N LEU A 83 -4.33 -9.01 -3.22
CA LEU A 83 -3.93 -7.63 -2.96
C LEU A 83 -2.65 -7.57 -2.12
N SER A 84 -2.54 -8.41 -1.10
CA SER A 84 -1.39 -8.45 -0.21
C SER A 84 -0.12 -8.91 -0.93
N GLU A 85 -0.24 -9.91 -1.79
CA GLU A 85 0.83 -10.39 -2.66
C GLU A 85 1.31 -9.28 -3.60
N LEU A 86 0.38 -8.64 -4.32
CA LEU A 86 0.70 -7.53 -5.22
C LEU A 86 1.40 -6.37 -4.49
N VAL A 87 0.94 -6.03 -3.29
CA VAL A 87 1.57 -4.99 -2.45
C VAL A 87 2.98 -5.40 -2.07
N SER A 88 3.17 -6.63 -1.61
CA SER A 88 4.48 -7.15 -1.19
C SER A 88 5.48 -7.11 -2.34
N GLU A 89 5.08 -7.61 -3.51
CA GLU A 89 5.90 -7.63 -4.72
C GLU A 89 6.31 -6.22 -5.15
N LYS A 90 5.32 -5.33 -5.29
CA LYS A 90 5.58 -3.96 -5.73
C LYS A 90 6.37 -3.17 -4.72
N ARG A 91 6.04 -3.28 -3.42
CA ARG A 91 6.78 -2.61 -2.35
C ARG A 91 8.25 -3.07 -2.34
N SER A 92 8.49 -4.36 -2.49
CA SER A 92 9.83 -4.94 -2.56
C SER A 92 10.60 -4.47 -3.79
N SER A 93 9.98 -4.53 -4.97
CA SER A 93 10.55 -4.05 -6.23
C SER A 93 10.91 -2.56 -6.16
N TRP A 94 9.99 -1.76 -5.62
CA TRP A 94 10.16 -0.32 -5.52
C TRP A 94 11.24 0.07 -4.51
N LYS A 95 11.31 -0.62 -3.37
CA LYS A 95 12.42 -0.50 -2.42
C LYS A 95 13.76 -0.79 -3.09
N LYS A 96 13.87 -1.91 -3.83
CA LYS A 96 15.11 -2.27 -4.53
C LYS A 96 15.54 -1.19 -5.53
N SER A 97 14.58 -0.66 -6.29
CA SER A 97 14.84 0.43 -7.24
C SER A 97 15.38 1.68 -6.53
N LEU A 98 14.76 2.08 -5.42
CA LEU A 98 15.19 3.25 -4.65
C LEU A 98 16.56 3.07 -3.98
N MET A 99 16.88 1.86 -3.53
CA MET A 99 18.20 1.57 -2.95
C MET A 99 19.32 1.68 -3.99
N ALA A 100 19.03 1.38 -5.27
CA ALA A 100 19.97 1.48 -6.38
C ALA A 100 20.07 2.89 -7.00
N SER A 101 19.15 3.79 -6.65
CA SER A 101 19.11 5.17 -7.13
C SER A 101 20.20 6.05 -6.52
N SER A 102 20.45 7.21 -7.14
CA SER A 102 21.36 8.22 -6.59
C SER A 102 20.79 8.87 -5.31
N ASP A 103 21.65 9.47 -4.49
CA ASP A 103 21.21 10.12 -3.25
C ASP A 103 20.26 11.29 -3.50
N GLU A 104 20.42 12.02 -4.61
CA GLU A 104 19.51 13.09 -5.02
C GLU A 104 18.10 12.55 -5.32
N GLU A 105 18.00 11.44 -6.06
CA GLU A 105 16.74 10.76 -6.34
C GLU A 105 16.08 10.24 -5.06
N LYS A 106 16.88 9.65 -4.16
CA LYS A 106 16.41 9.18 -2.84
C LYS A 106 15.82 10.35 -2.03
N VAL A 107 16.52 11.47 -1.92
CA VAL A 107 16.07 12.64 -1.15
C VAL A 107 14.80 13.25 -1.75
N ALA A 108 14.74 13.41 -3.07
CA ALA A 108 13.56 13.93 -3.76
C ALA A 108 12.34 13.03 -3.51
N PHE A 109 12.54 11.71 -3.63
CA PHE A 109 11.52 10.72 -3.37
C PHE A 109 11.01 10.75 -1.92
N LEU A 110 11.93 10.69 -0.95
CA LEU A 110 11.60 10.72 0.46
C LEU A 110 10.83 11.99 0.82
N SER A 111 11.30 13.14 0.33
CA SER A 111 10.62 14.43 0.53
C SER A 111 9.17 14.39 0.06
N LEU A 112 8.94 13.89 -1.17
CA LEU A 112 7.62 13.77 -1.77
C LEU A 112 6.72 12.84 -0.95
N MET A 113 7.19 11.64 -0.60
CA MET A 113 6.39 10.64 0.11
C MET A 113 6.07 11.05 1.55
N ILE A 114 7.06 11.58 2.28
CA ILE A 114 6.89 12.06 3.64
C ILE A 114 5.88 13.21 3.66
N TYR A 115 5.94 14.11 2.66
CA TYR A 115 4.99 15.19 2.53
C TYR A 115 3.58 14.69 2.23
N LYS A 116 3.44 13.85 1.19
CA LYS A 116 2.16 13.31 0.70
C LYS A 116 1.40 12.53 1.76
N TYR A 117 2.10 11.69 2.51
CA TYR A 117 1.48 10.80 3.51
C TYR A 117 1.61 11.29 4.95
N ASN A 118 2.09 12.54 5.16
CA ASN A 118 2.29 13.13 6.49
C ASN A 118 3.14 12.24 7.42
N LEU A 119 4.17 11.57 6.88
CA LEU A 119 4.90 10.54 7.62
C LEU A 119 5.86 11.09 8.67
N LEU A 120 6.24 12.37 8.59
CA LEU A 120 7.32 12.96 9.40
C LEU A 120 7.21 12.64 10.89
N LYS A 121 6.01 12.74 11.48
CA LYS A 121 5.77 12.46 12.91
C LYS A 121 5.89 10.98 13.30
N ARG A 122 5.89 10.09 12.31
CA ARG A 122 5.94 8.63 12.47
C ARG A 122 7.32 8.07 12.11
N LEU A 123 8.22 8.89 11.55
CA LEU A 123 9.55 8.44 11.18
C LEU A 123 10.43 8.25 12.41
N ARG A 124 11.33 7.28 12.32
CA ARG A 124 12.34 7.04 13.35
C ARG A 124 13.41 8.13 13.29
N VAL A 125 13.99 8.43 14.44
CA VAL A 125 15.20 9.26 14.53
C VAL A 125 16.38 8.30 14.63
N TYR A 126 17.30 8.37 13.68
CA TYR A 126 18.46 7.48 13.63
C TYR A 126 19.67 8.18 14.24
N ARG A 127 19.87 7.98 15.55
CA ARG A 127 21.08 8.41 16.27
C ARG A 127 22.30 7.65 15.78
#